data_AF-A0A5C9AKI9-F1
#
_entry.id   AF-A0A5C9AKI9-F1
#
_cell.length_a   1.000
_cell.length_b   1.000
_cell.length_c   1.000
_cell.angle_alpha   90.00
_cell.angle_beta   90.00
_cell.angle_gamma   90.00
#
_symmetry.space_group_name_H-M   'P 1'
#
loop_
_entity.id
_entity.type
_entity.pdbx_description
1 polymer ?
#
loop_
_entity_poly.entity_id
_entity_poly.type
_entity_poly.pdbx_seq_one_letter_code
_entity_poly.pdbx_strand_id
1 'polypeptide(L)' 'MVRRLTSPRLEFEAAAIYEYPEHLRSFLNDLPTRPGVYLFHGESDTMPLYIGKSVNIRSRVLSHLRTPDEA' A
#
# COMPACT_ATOMS: atom_id res chain seq x y z
N MET A 1 27.21 -15.98 -38.69
CA MET A 1 25.93 -15.28 -38.41
C MET A 1 25.48 -15.71 -37.01
N VAL A 2 25.65 -14.86 -35.99
CA VAL A 2 25.32 -15.21 -34.59
C VAL A 2 23.95 -14.63 -34.26
N ARG A 3 22.95 -15.50 -34.07
CA ARG A 3 21.58 -15.09 -33.71
C ARG A 3 21.55 -14.82 -32.20
N ARG A 4 21.49 -13.54 -31.81
CA ARG A 4 21.19 -13.15 -30.42
C ARG A 4 19.78 -13.63 -30.09
N LEU A 5 19.66 -14.59 -29.18
CA LEU A 5 18.40 -14.92 -28.53
C LEU A 5 18.11 -13.79 -27.54
N THR A 6 17.24 -12.87 -27.92
CA THR A 6 16.64 -11.92 -26.98
C THR A 6 15.72 -12.72 -26.07
N SER A 7 16.12 -12.93 -24.81
CA SER A 7 15.20 -13.45 -23.80
C SER A 7 13.93 -12.58 -23.80
N PRO A 8 12.73 -13.18 -23.81
CA PRO A 8 11.50 -12.40 -23.74
C PRO A 8 11.54 -11.57 -22.45
N ARG A 9 11.33 -10.27 -22.58
CA ARG A 9 11.20 -9.37 -21.44
C ARG A 9 9.92 -9.81 -20.73
N LEU A 10 10.04 -10.36 -19.53
CA LEU A 10 8.87 -10.66 -18.70
C LEU A 10 8.15 -9.33 -18.45
N GLU A 11 6.88 -9.26 -18.84
CA GLU A 11 5.99 -8.16 -18.48
C GLU A 11 5.95 -8.10 -16.95
N PHE A 12 6.20 -6.91 -16.39
CA PHE A 12 6.19 -6.73 -14.94
C PHE A 12 4.75 -6.75 -14.44
N GLU A 13 4.34 -7.87 -13.86
CA GLU A 13 3.03 -8.00 -13.22
C GLU A 13 3.15 -7.62 -11.74
N ALA A 14 2.91 -6.34 -11.43
CA ALA A 14 2.99 -5.83 -10.06
C ALA A 14 2.10 -6.60 -9.07
N ALA A 15 0.99 -7.16 -9.55
CA ALA A 15 0.10 -8.00 -8.75
C ALA A 15 0.76 -9.31 -8.30
N ALA A 16 1.70 -9.87 -9.08
CA ALA A 16 2.37 -11.12 -8.76
C ALA A 16 3.37 -11.00 -7.58
N ILE A 17 3.73 -9.78 -7.19
CA ILE A 17 4.64 -9.49 -6.06
C ILE A 17 3.94 -8.77 -4.90
N TYR A 18 2.65 -8.45 -5.02
CA TYR A 18 1.89 -7.79 -3.98
C TYR A 18 1.39 -8.81 -2.97
N GLU A 19 1.90 -8.75 -1.74
CA GLU A 19 1.37 -9.48 -0.60
C GLU A 19 0.59 -8.52 0.29
N TYR A 20 -0.67 -8.87 0.59
CA TYR A 20 -1.50 -8.05 1.46
C TYR A 20 -0.91 -8.06 2.88
N PRO A 21 -0.74 -6.91 3.54
CA PRO A 21 -0.12 -6.85 4.85
C PRO A 21 -1.10 -7.32 5.95
N GLU A 22 -1.26 -8.64 6.08
CA GLU A 22 -2.20 -9.27 7.01
C GLU A 22 -2.01 -8.80 8.46
N HIS A 23 -0.76 -8.56 8.87
CA HIS A 23 -0.43 -8.05 10.20
C HIS A 23 -1.04 -6.66 10.49
N LEU A 24 -1.41 -5.89 9.46
CA LEU A 24 -2.08 -4.59 9.62
C LEU A 24 -3.59 -4.73 9.81
N ARG A 25 -4.22 -5.86 9.44
CA ARG A 25 -5.69 -5.99 9.47
C ARG A 25 -6.30 -5.75 10.85
N SER A 26 -5.68 -6.25 11.92
CA SER A 26 -6.15 -6.01 13.28
C SER A 26 -6.14 -4.52 13.62
N PHE A 27 -5.03 -3.83 13.32
CA PHE A 27 -4.90 -2.39 13.55
C PHE A 27 -5.89 -1.55 12.75
N LEU A 28 -6.24 -1.97 11.52
CA LEU A 28 -7.20 -1.28 10.66
C LEU A 28 -8.62 -1.29 11.24
N ASN A 29 -9.02 -2.39 11.90
CA ASN A 29 -10.33 -2.49 12.54
C ASN A 29 -10.45 -1.52 13.73
N ASP A 30 -9.35 -1.31 14.45
CA ASP A 30 -9.30 -0.45 15.63
C ASP A 30 -9.21 1.05 15.31
N LEU A 31 -8.87 1.42 14.06
CA LEU A 31 -8.83 2.81 13.64
C LEU A 31 -10.18 3.49 13.86
N PRO A 32 -10.26 4.71 14.38
CA PRO A 32 -11.55 5.32 14.66
C PRO A 32 -12.26 5.85 13.39
N THR A 33 -13.59 5.74 13.36
CA THR A 33 -14.46 6.32 12.31
C THR A 33 -14.84 7.76 12.64
N ARG A 34 -13.85 8.63 12.79
CA ARG A 34 -14.05 10.06 13.10
C ARG A 34 -12.99 10.93 12.43
N PRO A 35 -13.14 12.27 12.46
CA PRO A 35 -12.15 13.17 11.90
C PRO A 35 -10.80 13.06 12.61
N GLY A 36 -9.72 13.23 11.87
CA GLY A 36 -8.37 13.18 12.43
C GLY A 36 -7.26 13.25 11.38
N VAL A 37 -6.04 13.07 11.87
CA VAL A 37 -4.79 13.01 11.11
C VAL A 37 -4.20 11.62 11.28
N TYR A 38 -3.60 11.07 10.22
CA TYR A 38 -2.90 9.79 10.22
C TYR A 38 -1.52 9.94 9.58
N LEU A 39 -0.57 9.14 10.05
CA LEU A 39 0.83 9.17 9.63
C LEU A 39 1.22 7.78 9.15
N PHE A 40 1.91 7.71 8.01
CA PHE A 40 2.63 6.51 7.60
C PHE A 40 4.12 6.71 7.82
N HIS A 41 4.72 5.74 8.51
CA HIS A 41 6.16 5.67 8.75
C HIS A 41 6.76 4.56 7.89
N GLY A 42 8.05 4.68 7.60
CA GLY A 42 8.83 3.58 7.05
C GLY A 42 9.29 2.67 8.18
N GLU A 43 10.51 2.13 8.06
CA GLU A 43 11.12 1.35 9.15
C GLU A 43 11.43 2.19 10.40
N SER A 44 11.54 3.51 10.26
CA SER A 44 11.77 4.44 11.37
C SER A 44 10.51 5.22 11.71
N ASP A 45 10.17 5.24 12.99
CA ASP A 45 9.06 6.02 13.53
C ASP A 45 9.40 7.51 13.73
N THR A 46 10.64 7.92 13.47
CA THR A 46 11.11 9.29 13.75
C THR A 46 10.62 10.30 12.73
N MET A 47 10.56 9.92 11.44
CA MET A 47 10.15 10.82 10.36
C MET A 47 9.03 10.16 9.54
N PRO A 48 7.83 10.76 9.48
CA PRO A 48 6.74 10.23 8.67
C PRO A 48 7.05 10.39 7.18
N LEU A 49 6.75 9.34 6.42
CA LEU A 49 6.79 9.36 4.95
C LEU A 49 5.57 10.07 4.36
N TYR A 50 4.44 9.99 5.07
CA TYR A 50 3.19 10.60 4.63
C TYR A 50 2.35 11.05 5.82
N ILE A 51 1.76 12.24 5.69
CA ILE A 51 0.80 12.78 6.65
C ILE A 51 -0.50 13.07 5.90
N GLY A 52 -1.59 12.44 6.34
CA GLY A 52 -2.91 12.65 5.77
C GLY A 52 -3.92 13.12 6.80
N LYS A 53 -4.97 13.80 6.34
CA LYS A 53 -6.14 14.18 7.16
C LYS A 53 -7.42 13.67 6.53
N SER A 54 -8.43 13.39 7.35
CA SER A 54 -9.74 12.93 6.88
C SER A 54 -10.83 13.25 7.88
N VAL A 55 -12.08 13.36 7.41
CA VAL A 55 -13.29 13.37 8.25
C VAL A 55 -13.64 11.98 8.79
N ASN A 56 -13.12 10.92 8.17
CA ASN A 56 -13.19 9.54 8.65
C ASN A 56 -11.83 8.89 8.39
N ILE A 57 -11.01 8.76 9.43
CA ILE A 57 -9.64 8.27 9.24
C ILE A 57 -9.58 6.78 8.89
N ARG A 58 -10.44 5.92 9.45
CA ARG A 58 -10.51 4.50 9.09
C ARG A 58 -10.71 4.31 7.59
N SER A 59 -11.74 4.94 7.03
CA SER A 59 -12.04 4.81 5.59
C SER A 59 -10.90 5.34 4.71
N ARG A 60 -10.23 6.42 5.12
CA ARG A 60 -9.14 7.03 4.33
C ARG A 60 -7.84 6.23 4.40
N VAL A 61 -7.53 5.62 5.55
CA VAL A 61 -6.37 4.72 5.67
C VAL A 61 -6.60 3.48 4.82
N LEU A 62 -7.79 2.88 4.88
CA LEU A 62 -8.13 1.70 4.08
C LEU A 62 -8.00 1.94 2.56
N SER A 63 -8.30 3.14 2.05
CA SER A 63 -8.13 3.43 0.62
C SER A 63 -6.68 3.40 0.12
N HIS A 64 -5.70 3.51 1.03
CA HIS A 64 -4.27 3.40 0.66
C HIS A 64 -3.79 1.94 0.57
N LEU A 65 -4.58 0.98 1.06
CA LEU A 65 -4.22 -0.44 1.13
C LEU A 65 -4.98 -1.30 0.11
N ARG A 66 -5.63 -0.67 -0.86
CA ARG A 66 -6.40 -1.37 -1.90
C ARG A 66 -5.54 -1.68 -3.11
N THR A 67 -5.80 -2.80 -3.75
CA THR A 67 -5.30 -3.05 -5.11
C THR A 67 -6.13 -2.25 -6.12
N PRO A 68 -5.63 -2.02 -7.35
CA PRO A 68 -6.40 -1.35 -8.40
C PRO A 68 -7.77 -1.98 -8.69
N ASP A 69 -7.90 -3.31 -8.50
CA ASP A 69 -9.15 -4.04 -8.72
C ASP A 69 -10.18 -3.85 -7.59
N GLU A 70 -9.77 -3.27 -6.45
CA GLU A 70 -10.62 -2.98 -5.28
C GLU A 70 -11.08 -1.51 -5.21
N ALA A 71 -10.76 -0.72 -6.24
CA ALA A 71 -11.05 0.71 -6.32
C ALA A 71 -12.55 1.02 -6.45
#